data_AF-A0A925JG27-F1
#
_entry.id   AF-A0A925JG27-F1
#
_cell.length_a   1.000
_cell.length_b   1.000
_cell.length_c   1.000
_cell.angle_alpha   90.00
_cell.angle_beta   90.00
_cell.angle_gamma   90.00
#
_symmetry.space_group_name_H-M   'P 1'
#
loop_
_entity.id
_entity.type
_entity.pdbx_description
1 polymer ?
#
loop_
_entity_poly.entity_id
_entity_poly.type
_entity_poly.pdbx_seq_one_letter_code
_entity_poly.pdbx_strand_id
1 'polypeptide(L)'
;MLDELGASKPTDWVRDTMMQIINTRYNDRRLTIFTTNYLDSRRAEKEETLEDRTGVRLRSRIFEMCKTVHLEGEDYRKKFDAQL
;
A
#
# COMPACT_ATOMS: atom_id res chain seq x y z
N MET A 1 -7.04 9.64 -3.53
CA MET A 1 -5.67 9.08 -3.51
C MET A 1 -5.40 8.67 -2.08
N LEU A 2 -4.84 7.48 -1.86
CA LEU A 2 -4.45 6.98 -0.53
C LEU A 2 -2.96 6.67 -0.58
N ASP A 3 -2.18 7.38 0.24
CA ASP A 3 -0.72 7.30 0.25
C ASP A 3 -0.21 6.39 1.36
N GLU A 4 1.02 5.87 1.19
CA GLU A 4 1.76 5.07 2.18
C GLU A 4 0.99 3.88 2.78
N LEU A 5 0.26 3.16 1.93
CA LEU A 5 -0.56 2.03 2.37
C LEU A 5 0.31 0.96 3.05
N GLY A 6 0.03 0.72 4.34
CA GLY A 6 0.73 -0.27 5.15
C GLY A 6 2.02 0.24 5.82
N ALA A 7 2.40 1.52 5.70
CA ALA A 7 3.64 2.05 6.29
C ALA A 7 3.70 1.99 7.84
N SER A 8 2.60 2.28 8.51
CA SER A 8 2.48 2.16 9.98
C SER A 8 1.77 0.86 10.37
N LYS A 9 2.13 0.24 11.50
CA LYS A 9 1.26 -0.76 12.14
C LYS A 9 0.01 -0.02 12.64
N PRO A 10 -1.15 -0.20 12.01
CA PRO A 10 -2.34 0.53 12.41
C PRO A 10 -2.78 0.03 13.79
N THR A 11 -3.29 0.92 14.64
CA THR A 11 -4.12 0.49 15.77
C THR A 11 -5.38 -0.17 15.22
N ASP A 12 -6.09 -0.96 16.04
CA ASP A 12 -7.31 -1.65 15.60
C ASP A 12 -8.31 -0.68 14.97
N TRP A 13 -8.49 0.50 15.57
CA TRP A 13 -9.35 1.56 15.04
C TRP A 13 -8.89 2.09 13.67
N VAL A 14 -7.58 2.28 13.45
CA VAL A 14 -7.07 2.72 12.14
C VAL A 14 -7.33 1.63 11.09
N ARG A 15 -7.17 0.36 11.47
CA ARG A 15 -7.42 -0.78 10.58
C ARG A 15 -8.89 -0.85 10.15
N ASP A 16 -9.81 -0.67 11.09
CA ASP A 16 -11.25 -0.65 10.80
C ASP A 16 -11.63 0.52 9.89
N THR A 17 -11.04 1.70 10.14
CA THR A 17 -11.24 2.88 9.30
C THR A 17 -10.75 2.65 7.87
N MET A 18 -9.54 2.09 7.70
CA MET A 18 -9.00 1.74 6.39
C MET A 18 -9.88 0.71 5.67
N MET A 19 -10.33 -0.32 6.39
CA MET A 19 -11.25 -1.33 5.89
C MET A 19 -12.55 -0.72 5.40
N GLN A 20 -13.16 0.18 6.18
CA GLN A 20 -14.38 0.87 5.79
C GLN A 20 -14.17 1.70 4.52
N ILE A 21 -13.14 2.55 4.49
CA ILE A 21 -12.86 3.44 3.35
C ILE A 21 -12.65 2.63 2.07
N ILE A 22 -11.76 1.63 2.11
CA ILE A 22 -11.41 0.87 0.91
C ILE A 22 -12.59 0.02 0.45
N ASN A 23 -13.33 -0.59 1.38
CA ASN A 23 -14.52 -1.37 1.06
C ASN A 23 -15.61 -0.51 0.39
N THR A 24 -15.88 0.69 0.91
CA THR A 24 -16.84 1.62 0.27
C THR A 24 -16.39 2.00 -1.13
N ARG A 25 -15.11 2.38 -1.31
CA ARG A 25 -14.60 2.77 -2.64
C ARG A 25 -14.59 1.62 -3.65
N TYR A 26 -14.30 0.41 -3.19
CA TYR A 26 -14.38 -0.81 -3.99
C TYR A 26 -15.82 -1.07 -4.45
N ASN A 27 -16.78 -1.07 -3.52
CA ASN A 27 -18.21 -1.33 -3.82
C ASN A 27 -18.79 -0.27 -4.77
N ASP A 28 -18.42 0.99 -4.57
CA ASP A 28 -18.87 2.12 -5.39
C ASP A 28 -18.06 2.24 -6.71
N ARG A 29 -17.13 1.32 -6.99
CA ARG A 29 -16.25 1.31 -8.16
C ARG A 29 -15.54 2.65 -8.39
N ARG A 30 -15.15 3.33 -7.32
CA ARG A 30 -14.52 4.64 -7.41
C ARG A 30 -13.07 4.50 -7.85
N LEU A 31 -12.67 5.29 -8.85
CA LEU A 31 -11.27 5.44 -9.25
C LEU A 31 -10.42 5.77 -8.02
N THR A 32 -9.45 4.90 -7.72
CA THR A 32 -8.61 5.02 -6.53
C THR A 32 -7.17 4.69 -6.89
N ILE A 33 -6.27 5.58 -6.48
CA ILE A 33 -4.83 5.38 -6.59
C ILE A 33 -4.32 5.09 -5.19
N PHE A 34 -3.53 4.02 -5.08
CA PHE A 34 -2.81 3.60 -3.89
C PHE A 34 -1.31 3.63 -4.18
N THR A 35 -0.52 4.01 -3.18
CA THR A 35 0.94 3.88 -3.19
C THR A 35 1.36 3.08 -1.95
N THR A 36 2.40 2.28 -2.10
CA THR A 36 2.93 1.45 -1.02
C THR A 36 4.39 1.11 -1.29
N ASN A 37 5.15 0.92 -0.22
CA ASN A 37 6.51 0.39 -0.27
C ASN A 37 6.57 -1.13 -0.02
N TYR A 38 5.42 -1.79 0.11
CA TYR A 38 5.31 -3.22 0.36
C TYR A 38 4.91 -3.95 -0.91
N LEU A 39 5.69 -4.99 -1.26
CA LEU A 39 5.44 -5.84 -2.41
C LEU A 39 4.53 -7.02 -2.04
N ASP A 40 4.03 -7.71 -3.05
CA ASP A 40 3.30 -8.99 -2.86
C ASP A 40 4.23 -10.17 -2.65
N SER A 41 5.51 -10.02 -3.02
CA SER A 41 6.56 -11.01 -2.83
C SER A 41 7.57 -10.52 -1.78
N ARG A 42 8.06 -11.45 -0.96
CA ARG A 42 9.14 -11.19 0.00
C ARG A 42 10.48 -11.25 -0.73
N ARG A 43 11.33 -10.23 -0.62
CA ARG A 43 12.72 -10.27 -1.14
C ARG A 43 13.69 -10.82 -0.10
N ALA A 44 13.38 -10.61 1.18
CA ALA A 44 14.08 -11.21 2.30
C ALA A 44 13.08 -11.84 3.29
N GLU A 45 13.53 -12.84 4.06
CA GLU A 45 12.68 -13.59 5.00
C GLU A 45 12.00 -12.71 6.06
N LYS A 46 12.65 -11.60 6.44
CA LYS A 46 12.15 -10.65 7.44
C LYS A 46 11.24 -9.56 6.88
N GLU A 47 11.04 -9.49 5.57
CA GLU A 47 10.17 -8.48 4.96
C GLU A 47 8.71 -8.89 5.05
N GLU A 48 7.88 -7.93 5.46
CA GLU A 48 6.42 -8.04 5.39
C GLU A 48 5.97 -7.75 3.96
N THR A 49 4.97 -8.47 3.47
CA THR A 49 4.27 -8.16 2.21
C THR A 49 3.15 -7.14 2.45
N LEU A 50 2.58 -6.60 1.37
CA LEU A 50 1.37 -5.77 1.49
C LEU A 50 0.21 -6.56 2.12
N GLU A 51 0.12 -7.86 1.85
CA GLU A 51 -0.87 -8.75 2.48
C GLU A 51 -0.64 -8.87 3.99
N ASP A 52 0.61 -9.05 4.43
CA ASP A 52 0.95 -9.13 5.84
C ASP A 52 0.51 -7.86 6.59
N ARG A 53 0.60 -6.69 5.94
CA ARG A 53 0.25 -5.39 6.53
C ARG A 53 -1.25 -5.05 6.47
N THR A 54 -1.94 -5.45 5.41
CA THR A 54 -3.35 -5.04 5.16
C THR A 54 -4.36 -6.16 5.42
N GLY A 55 -3.90 -7.41 5.45
CA GLY A 55 -4.71 -8.61 5.51
C GLY A 55 -5.23 -9.06 4.15
N VAL A 56 -5.34 -10.39 3.99
CA VAL A 56 -5.76 -11.10 2.77
C VAL A 56 -7.00 -10.47 2.09
N ARG A 57 -8.05 -10.20 2.87
CA ARG A 57 -9.32 -9.68 2.34
C ARG A 57 -9.19 -8.30 1.71
N LEU A 58 -8.43 -7.41 2.36
CA LEU A 58 -8.24 -6.05 1.87
C LEU A 58 -7.33 -6.06 0.64
N ARG A 59 -6.25 -6.85 0.70
CA ARG A 59 -5.32 -7.05 -0.40
C ARG A 59 -6.02 -7.55 -1.67
N SER A 60 -6.88 -8.55 -1.55
CA SER A 60 -7.64 -9.13 -2.67
C SER A 60 -8.51 -8.09 -3.40
N ARG A 61 -9.21 -7.23 -2.66
CA ARG A 61 -10.05 -6.16 -3.25
C ARG A 61 -9.21 -5.12 -3.98
N ILE A 62 -8.08 -4.73 -3.40
CA ILE A 62 -7.14 -3.81 -4.04
C ILE A 62 -6.58 -4.44 -5.33
N PHE A 63 -6.26 -5.74 -5.31
CA PHE A 63 -5.76 -6.45 -6.48
C PHE A 63 -6.78 -6.47 -7.62
N GLU A 64 -8.06 -6.72 -7.30
CA GLU A 64 -9.12 -6.74 -8.29
C GLU A 64 -9.38 -5.35 -8.90
N MET A 65 -9.42 -4.30 -8.08
CA MET A 65 -9.81 -2.96 -8.55
C MET A 65 -8.66 -2.13 -9.13
N CYS A 66 -7.41 -2.58 -9.00
CA CYS A 66 -6.23 -1.82 -9.42
C CYS A 66 -5.34 -2.60 -10.38
N LYS A 67 -4.68 -1.87 -11.28
CA LYS A 67 -3.53 -2.37 -12.03
C LYS A 67 -2.26 -2.07 -11.24
N THR A 68 -1.49 -3.10 -10.90
CA THR A 68 -0.20 -2.94 -10.21
C THR A 68 0.83 -2.34 -11.15
N VAL A 69 1.51 -1.29 -10.69
CA VAL A 69 2.65 -0.67 -11.37
C VAL A 69 3.83 -0.71 -10.40
N HIS A 70 4.86 -1.47 -10.75
CA HIS A 70 6.09 -1.54 -9.95
C HIS A 70 6.98 -0.36 -10.29
N LEU A 71 7.40 0.37 -9.26
CA LEU A 71 8.35 1.47 -9.37
C LEU A 71 9.68 1.03 -8.75
N GLU A 72 10.75 1.16 -9.52
CA GLU A 72 12.11 0.86 -9.08
C GLU A 72 13.00 2.09 -9.32
N GLY A 73 13.94 2.31 -8.43
CA GLY A 73 14.85 3.45 -8.50
C GLY A 73 15.52 3.75 -7.17
N GLU A 74 16.55 4.57 -7.24
CA GLU A 74 17.23 5.11 -6.06
C GLU A 74 16.35 6.15 -5.35
N ASP A 75 16.57 6.33 -4.05
CA ASP A 75 15.89 7.36 -3.27
C ASP A 75 16.23 8.76 -3.82
N TYR A 76 15.24 9.37 -4.47
CA TYR A 76 15.41 10.65 -5.14
C TYR A 76 15.61 11.81 -4.18
N ARG A 77 15.14 11.70 -2.91
CA ARG A 77 15.36 12.74 -1.90
C ARG A 77 16.85 12.84 -1.56
N LYS A 78 17.53 11.70 -1.44
CA LYS A 78 18.99 11.65 -1.19
C LYS A 78 19.82 12.21 -2.35
N LYS A 79 19.33 12.11 -3.59
CA LYS A 79 20.01 12.69 -4.76
C LYS A 79 20.02 14.22 -4.73
N PHE A 80 18.96 14.83 -4.21
CA PHE A 80 18.88 16.28 -4.07
C PHE A 80 19.78 16.79 -2.94
N ASP A 81 19.81 16.10 -1.80
CA ASP A 81 20.68 16.46 -0.68
C ASP A 81 22.18 16.35 -1.02
N ALA A 82 22.56 15.44 -1.93
CA ALA A 82 23.93 15.27 -2.39
C ALA A 82 24.40 16.35 -3.40
N GLN A 83 23.52 17.25 -3.83
CA GLN A 83 23.79 18.33 -4.79
C GLN A 83 23.85 19.74 -4.16
N LEU A 84 23.65 19.84 -2.83
CA LEU A 84 23.85 21.05 -2.01
C LEU A 84 25.13 20.91 -1.19
#